data_AF-A0A2S9FXB4-F1
#
_entry.id   AF-A0A2S9FXB4-F1
#
_cell.length_a   1.000
_cell.length_b   1.000
_cell.length_c   1.000
_cell.angle_alpha   90.00
_cell.angle_beta   90.00
_cell.angle_gamma   90.00
#
_symmetry.space_group_name_H-M   'P 1'
#
loop_
_entity.id
_entity.type
_entity.pdbx_description
1 polymer ?
#
loop_
_entity_poly.entity_id
_entity_poly.type
_entity_poly.pdbx_seq_one_letter_code
_entity_poly.pdbx_strand_id
1 'polypeptide(L)'
;AFTHAQNILGLDIKGHVVKKLLVAEASDIAEEYYISFLLDRSNRTYLAMCSVEGGMEIEEVAATKPERLAKVPVDAVKGVDLAFA
;
A
#
# COMPACT_ATOMS: atom_id res chain seq x y z
N ALA A 1 -3.36 -7.64 24.46
CA ALA A 1 -2.21 -7.92 23.57
C ALA A 1 -1.60 -9.30 23.80
N PHE A 2 -1.00 -9.58 24.97
CA PHE A 2 -0.28 -10.84 25.24
C PHE A 2 -1.12 -12.11 24.98
N THR A 3 -2.36 -12.16 25.45
CA THR A 3 -3.26 -13.32 25.25
C THR A 3 -3.50 -13.67 23.78
N HIS A 4 -3.62 -12.66 22.91
CA HIS A 4 -3.87 -12.88 21.47
C HIS A 4 -2.58 -13.07 20.66
N ALA A 5 -1.43 -12.66 21.20
CA ALA A 5 -0.14 -12.79 20.53
C ALA A 5 0.20 -14.25 20.22
N GLN A 6 -0.15 -15.18 21.12
CA GLN A 6 0.08 -16.62 20.95
C GLN A 6 -0.72 -17.23 19.79
N ASN A 7 -1.81 -16.58 19.37
CA ASN A 7 -2.58 -17.03 18.22
C ASN A 7 -1.86 -16.74 16.88
N ILE A 8 -0.91 -15.80 16.89
CA ILE A 8 -0.23 -15.32 15.67
C ILE A 8 1.24 -15.74 15.64
N LEU A 9 1.94 -15.69 16.78
CA LEU A 9 3.33 -16.14 16.87
C LEU A 9 3.43 -17.63 16.53
N GLY A 10 4.34 -17.97 15.62
CA GLY A 10 4.52 -19.34 15.14
C GLY A 10 3.58 -19.75 13.99
N LEU A 11 2.63 -18.92 13.58
CA LEU A 11 1.86 -19.16 12.35
C LEU A 11 2.79 -19.20 11.15
N ASP A 12 2.48 -20.08 10.20
CA ASP A 12 3.08 -20.11 8.87
C ASP A 12 2.18 -19.36 7.88
N ILE A 13 2.69 -18.26 7.33
CA ILE A 13 2.01 -17.48 6.30
C ILE A 13 2.82 -17.64 5.00
N LYS A 14 2.32 -18.46 4.08
CA LYS A 14 2.93 -18.72 2.76
C LYS A 14 4.41 -19.17 2.84
N GLY A 15 4.77 -19.98 3.83
CA GLY A 15 6.13 -20.49 4.06
C GLY A 15 6.97 -19.62 5.01
N HIS A 16 6.40 -18.55 5.56
CA HIS A 16 7.09 -17.64 6.47
C HIS A 16 6.53 -17.76 7.89
N VAL A 17 7.36 -18.29 8.80
CA VAL A 17 7.00 -18.40 10.22
C VAL A 17 7.05 -17.04 10.92
N VAL A 18 5.96 -16.65 11.57
CA VAL A 18 5.86 -15.39 12.32
C VAL A 18 6.69 -15.46 13.60
N LYS A 19 7.71 -14.59 13.70
CA LYS A 19 8.65 -14.54 14.84
C LYS A 19 8.46 -13.33 15.76
N LYS A 20 7.77 -12.29 15.27
CA LYS A 20 7.60 -11.00 15.94
C LYS A 20 6.23 -10.44 15.56
N LEU A 21 5.69 -9.58 16.43
CA LEU A 21 4.43 -8.89 16.22
C LEU A 21 4.64 -7.38 16.31
N LEU A 22 3.90 -6.65 15.49
CA LEU A 22 3.66 -5.22 15.69
C LEU A 22 2.37 -5.08 16.50
N VAL A 23 2.43 -4.41 17.64
CA VAL A 23 1.25 -4.06 18.44
C VAL A 23 1.04 -2.57 18.31
N ALA A 24 -0.10 -2.18 17.74
CA ALA A 24 -0.49 -0.80 17.53
C ALA A 24 -1.84 -0.53 18.20
N GLU A 25 -2.12 0.74 18.48
CA GLU A 25 -3.45 1.19 18.88
C GLU A 25 -4.42 1.04 17.70
N ALA A 26 -5.64 0.60 17.99
CA ALA A 26 -6.69 0.51 16.96
C ALA A 26 -7.18 1.92 16.61
N SER A 27 -7.29 2.21 15.31
CA SER A 27 -7.94 3.43 14.82
C SER A 27 -9.39 3.14 14.47
N ASP A 28 -10.26 4.13 14.65
CA ASP A 28 -11.56 4.15 14.01
C ASP A 28 -11.36 4.60 12.55
N ILE A 29 -11.63 3.72 11.59
CA ILE A 29 -11.30 3.94 10.19
C ILE A 29 -12.57 4.42 9.48
N ALA A 30 -12.60 5.72 9.16
CA ALA A 30 -13.71 6.30 8.41
C ALA A 30 -13.64 5.95 6.91
N GLU A 31 -12.45 6.02 6.32
CA GLU A 31 -12.20 5.80 4.89
C GLU A 31 -10.81 5.21 4.69
N GLU A 32 -10.65 4.35 3.69
CA GLU A 32 -9.37 3.75 3.32
C GLU A 32 -8.97 4.15 1.90
N TYR A 33 -7.72 4.57 1.77
CA TYR A 33 -7.13 4.99 0.50
C TYR A 33 -5.88 4.17 0.21
N TYR A 34 -5.58 3.99 -1.07
CA TYR A 34 -4.34 3.39 -1.53
C TYR A 34 -3.39 4.47 -2.02
N ILE A 35 -2.13 4.43 -1.58
CA ILE A 35 -1.02 5.23 -2.14
C ILE A 35 0.23 4.38 -2.26
N SER A 36 0.94 4.50 -3.38
CA SER A 36 2.23 3.85 -3.57
C SER A 36 3.14 4.66 -4.49
N PHE A 37 4.44 4.40 -4.36
CA PHE A 37 5.47 4.87 -5.28
C PHE A 37 6.26 3.67 -5.78
N LEU A 38 6.42 3.58 -7.10
CA LEU A 38 7.16 2.51 -7.73
C LEU A 38 8.01 3.03 -8.89
N LEU A 39 8.99 2.23 -9.31
CA LEU A 39 9.78 2.51 -10.49
C LEU A 39 9.00 2.07 -11.74
N ASP A 40 8.59 3.02 -12.56
CA ASP A 40 8.07 2.73 -13.90
C ASP A 40 9.25 2.52 -14.85
N ARG A 41 9.56 1.24 -15.07
CA ARG A 41 10.67 0.82 -15.94
C ARG A 41 10.44 1.15 -17.41
N SER A 42 9.19 1.23 -17.85
CA SER A 42 8.84 1.54 -19.24
C SER A 42 9.16 3.00 -19.55
N ASN A 43 8.77 3.90 -18.65
CA ASN A 43 9.01 5.34 -18.78
C ASN A 43 10.31 5.82 -18.12
N ARG A 44 11.06 4.90 -17.48
CA ARG A 44 12.34 5.16 -16.77
C ARG A 44 12.22 6.29 -15.74
N THR A 45 11.08 6.35 -15.06
CA THR A 45 10.76 7.37 -14.07
C THR A 45 10.08 6.75 -12.86
N TYR A 46 9.91 7.52 -11.78
CA TYR A 46 9.08 7.10 -10.66
C TYR A 46 7.61 7.34 -10.99
N LEU A 47 6.73 6.51 -10.44
CA LEU A 47 5.29 6.61 -10.61
C LEU A 47 4.62 6.61 -9.24
N ALA A 48 3.83 7.65 -8.98
CA ALA A 48 2.89 7.68 -7.87
C ALA A 48 1.58 7.04 -8.33
N MET A 49 1.04 6.10 -7.55
CA MET A 49 -0.29 5.54 -7.79
C MET A 49 -1.19 5.77 -6.58
N CYS A 50 -2.42 6.25 -6.81
CA CYS A 50 -3.39 6.55 -5.76
C CYS A 50 -4.79 6.04 -6.14
N SER A 51 -5.57 5.57 -5.17
CA SER A 51 -6.97 5.14 -5.37
C SER A 51 -7.82 5.39 -4.12
N VAL A 52 -9.11 5.65 -4.33
CA VAL A 52 -10.15 5.70 -3.28
C VAL A 52 -10.64 4.31 -2.85
N GLU A 53 -10.18 3.27 -3.54
CA GLU A 53 -10.48 1.86 -3.23
C GLU A 53 -9.31 1.29 -2.41
N GLY A 54 -9.12 1.81 -1.18
CA GLY A 54 -8.16 1.26 -0.23
C GLY A 54 -8.62 -0.07 0.36
N GLY A 55 -7.70 -0.78 1.04
CA GLY A 55 -8.01 -2.05 1.71
C GLY A 55 -8.19 -3.26 0.79
N MET A 56 -8.02 -3.09 -0.53
CA MET A 56 -8.14 -4.14 -1.54
C MET A 56 -6.83 -4.37 -2.32
N GLU A 57 -6.73 -5.50 -3.00
CA GLU A 57 -5.60 -5.81 -3.90
C GLU A 57 -5.57 -4.84 -5.08
N ILE A 58 -4.51 -4.05 -5.19
CA ILE A 58 -4.42 -2.96 -6.18
C ILE A 58 -4.40 -3.49 -7.62
N GLU A 59 -3.86 -4.69 -7.82
CA GLU A 59 -3.81 -5.37 -9.12
C GLU A 59 -5.22 -5.67 -9.64
N GLU A 60 -6.17 -5.98 -8.74
CA GLU A 60 -7.57 -6.20 -9.12
C GLU A 60 -8.25 -4.88 -9.53
N VAL A 61 -8.01 -3.79 -8.78
CA VAL A 61 -8.52 -2.46 -9.11
C VAL A 61 -7.99 -2.02 -10.48
N ALA A 62 -6.69 -2.20 -10.72
CA ALA A 62 -6.07 -1.85 -12.00
C ALA A 62 -6.66 -2.63 -13.20
N ALA A 63 -7.11 -3.87 -12.98
CA ALA A 63 -7.68 -4.72 -14.03
C ALA A 63 -9.17 -4.46 -14.27
N THR A 64 -9.94 -4.20 -13.21
CA THR A 64 -11.42 -4.13 -13.27
C THR A 64 -11.97 -2.71 -13.32
N LYS A 65 -11.27 -1.75 -12.70
CA LYS A 65 -11.67 -0.34 -12.56
C LYS A 65 -10.45 0.58 -12.76
N PRO A 66 -9.75 0.53 -13.91
CA PRO A 66 -8.53 1.30 -14.12
C PRO A 66 -8.70 2.82 -13.93
N GLU A 67 -9.90 3.35 -14.15
CA GLU A 67 -10.26 4.76 -13.94
C GLU A 67 -10.28 5.18 -12.47
N ARG A 68 -10.34 4.22 -11.54
CA ARG A 68 -10.26 4.45 -10.09
C ARG A 68 -8.82 4.51 -9.60
N LEU A 69 -7.84 4.24 -10.46
CA LEU A 69 -6.42 4.25 -10.12
C LEU A 69 -5.70 5.41 -10.82
N ALA A 70 -5.47 6.49 -10.09
CA ALA A 70 -4.65 7.60 -10.56
C ALA A 70 -3.19 7.15 -10.66
N LYS A 71 -2.53 7.52 -11.76
CA LYS A 71 -1.12 7.23 -12.05
C LYS A 71 -0.43 8.54 -12.47
N VAL A 72 0.46 9.05 -11.63
CA VAL A 72 1.12 10.34 -11.85
C VAL A 72 2.63 10.13 -11.91
N PRO A 73 3.29 10.42 -13.05
CA PRO A 73 4.74 10.38 -13.15
C PRO A 73 5.38 11.37 -12.18
N VAL A 74 6.40 10.93 -11.44
CA VAL A 74 7.17 11.74 -10.50
C VAL A 74 8.51 12.05 -11.13
N ASP A 75 8.85 13.34 -11.24
CA ASP A 75 10.16 13.79 -11.69
C ASP A 75 11.24 13.42 -10.67
N ALA A 76 12.34 12.82 -11.13
CA ALA A 76 13.39 12.31 -10.26
C ALA A 76 14.28 13.40 -9.63
N VAL A 77 14.27 14.62 -10.17
CA VAL A 77 15.04 15.77 -9.66
C VAL A 77 14.18 16.59 -8.70
N LYS A 78 12.92 16.86 -9.07
CA LYS A 78 11.98 17.66 -8.28
C LYS A 78 11.33 16.87 -7.15
N GLY A 79 11.01 15.59 -7.40
CA GLY A 79 10.26 14.75 -6.45
C GLY A 79 8.81 15.19 -6.26
N VAL A 80 8.25 14.86 -5.09
CA VAL A 80 6.89 15.19 -4.68
C VAL A 80 6.95 16.40 -3.74
N ASP A 81 6.33 17.51 -4.14
CA ASP A 81 6.20 18.73 -3.34
C ASP A 81 4.72 19.09 -3.11
N LEU A 82 4.44 20.19 -2.39
CA LEU A 82 3.06 20.63 -2.15
C LEU A 82 2.34 21.10 -3.42
N ALA A 83 3.07 21.33 -4.51
CA ALA A 83 2.52 21.65 -5.82
C ALA A 83 2.41 20.40 -6.72
N PHE A 84 2.74 19.22 -6.18
CA PHE A 84 2.63 17.94 -6.86
C PHE A 84 1.22 17.40 -6.68
N ALA A 85 0.55 17.15 -7.81
CA ALA A 85 -0.87 16.86 -7.99
C ALA A 85 -1.79 18.10 -8.00
#